data_AF-A0A2R6CG05-F1
#
_entry.id   AF-A0A2R6CG05-F1
#
_cell.length_a   1.000
_cell.length_b   1.000
_cell.length_c   1.000
_cell.angle_alpha   90.00
_cell.angle_beta   90.00
_cell.angle_gamma   90.00
#
_symmetry.space_group_name_H-M   'P 1'
#
loop_
_entity.id
_entity.type
_entity.pdbx_description
1 polymer ?
#
loop_
_entity_poly.entity_id
_entity_poly.type
_entity_poly.pdbx_seq_one_letter_code
_entity_poly.pdbx_strand_id
1 'polypeptide(L)'
;MENSSVVDALEAAERSFEQAPRNVEEGLDIDDAELIQLRRACRLLAAASCLLDDGYYTVVIESSFVAIERTVQFRLIHDDAISESEVISSHRRLYQRGAEVGLYDDSFADNLAELWNQNRTRTYYRLSIATESQAEAMQSLAQEIHHHLVDGSQVPHECIC
;
A
#
# COMPACT_ATOMS: atom_id res chain seq x y z
N MET A 1 32.02 -17.02 14.05
CA MET A 1 30.67 -17.63 14.05
C MET A 1 30.16 -17.47 12.63
N GLU A 2 29.82 -18.56 11.93
CA GLU A 2 29.10 -18.41 10.66
C GLU A 2 27.87 -17.54 10.95
N ASN A 3 27.64 -16.50 10.15
CA ASN A 3 26.58 -15.49 10.28
C ASN A 3 26.84 -14.22 11.15
N SER A 4 28.07 -13.91 11.59
CA SER A 4 28.31 -12.66 12.35
C SER A 4 27.88 -11.40 11.59
N SER A 5 28.17 -11.31 10.29
CA SER A 5 27.79 -10.15 9.47
C SER A 5 26.27 -9.97 9.32
N VAL A 6 25.48 -11.05 9.37
CA VAL A 6 24.02 -10.97 9.28
C VAL A 6 23.43 -10.53 10.62
N VAL A 7 23.99 -11.03 11.73
CA VAL A 7 23.60 -10.56 13.08
C VAL A 7 23.92 -9.08 13.23
N ASP A 8 25.13 -8.65 12.84
CA ASP A 8 25.54 -7.25 12.88
C ASP A 8 24.61 -6.37 12.01
N ALA A 9 24.21 -6.86 10.84
CA ALA A 9 23.28 -6.16 9.95
C ALA A 9 21.87 -6.06 10.54
N LEU A 10 21.37 -7.11 11.19
CA LEU A 10 20.08 -7.09 11.90
C LEU A 10 20.11 -6.08 13.04
N GLU A 11 21.14 -6.12 13.90
CA GLU A 11 21.30 -5.17 15.00
C GLU A 11 21.43 -3.72 14.51
N ALA A 12 22.07 -3.51 13.35
CA ALA A 12 22.14 -2.19 12.72
C ALA A 12 20.76 -1.73 12.21
N ALA A 13 19.99 -2.63 11.58
CA ALA A 13 18.64 -2.33 11.11
C ALA A 13 17.69 -2.01 12.28
N GLU A 14 17.69 -2.81 13.34
CA GLU A 14 16.86 -2.58 14.54
C GLU A 14 17.17 -1.23 15.19
N ARG A 15 18.46 -0.93 15.43
CA ARG A 15 18.89 0.36 15.97
C ARG A 15 18.52 1.55 15.09
N SER A 16 18.35 1.35 13.78
CA SER A 16 17.94 2.44 12.89
C SER A 16 16.47 2.85 13.12
N PHE A 17 15.60 1.91 13.51
CA PHE A 17 14.19 2.19 13.78
C PHE A 17 13.94 2.86 15.15
N GLU A 18 14.91 2.79 16.08
CA GLU A 18 14.84 3.45 17.39
C GLU A 18 15.28 4.93 17.35
N GLN A 19 15.92 5.36 16.27
CA GLN A 19 16.46 6.72 16.14
C GLN A 19 15.39 7.70 15.63
N ALA A 20 15.51 8.97 16.02
CA ALA A 20 14.72 10.03 15.44
C ALA A 20 14.94 10.08 13.91
N PRO A 21 13.88 10.16 13.09
CA PRO A 21 14.00 10.18 11.64
C PRO A 21 14.89 11.33 11.15
N ARG A 22 15.71 11.07 10.13
CA ARG A 22 16.49 12.08 9.40
C ARG A 22 16.42 11.75 7.92
N ASN A 23 16.42 12.78 7.06
CA ASN A 23 16.27 12.61 5.60
C ASN A 23 15.00 11.81 5.26
N VAL A 24 13.87 12.23 5.83
CA VAL A 24 12.57 11.58 5.62
C VAL A 24 12.18 11.67 4.16
N GLU A 25 11.46 10.65 3.68
CA GLU A 25 10.93 10.63 2.33
C GLU A 25 10.05 11.87 2.06
N GLU A 26 10.20 12.43 0.85
CA GLU A 26 9.50 13.64 0.43
C GLU A 26 7.98 13.51 0.59
N GLY A 27 7.38 14.51 1.21
CA GLY A 27 5.95 14.56 1.49
C GLY A 27 5.50 13.79 2.74
N LEU A 28 6.35 12.98 3.38
CA LEU A 28 5.96 12.18 4.56
C LEU A 28 6.31 12.79 5.92
N ASP A 29 7.01 13.94 5.95
CA ASP A 29 7.32 14.67 7.18
C ASP A 29 6.13 15.55 7.63
N ILE A 30 5.09 14.89 8.12
CA ILE A 30 3.82 15.48 8.59
C ILE A 30 3.30 14.69 9.80
N ASP A 31 2.60 15.35 10.72
CA ASP A 31 2.07 14.71 11.94
C ASP A 31 0.70 14.06 11.75
N ASP A 32 0.04 14.37 10.64
CA ASP A 32 -1.32 13.94 10.34
C ASP A 32 -1.36 12.48 9.82
N ALA A 33 -2.01 11.59 10.58
CA ALA A 33 -2.01 10.16 10.31
C ALA A 33 -2.76 9.78 9.02
N GLU A 34 -3.87 10.45 8.68
CA GLU A 34 -4.60 10.20 7.43
C GLU A 34 -3.75 10.63 6.22
N LEU A 35 -3.15 11.81 6.30
CA LEU A 35 -2.33 12.35 5.22
C LEU A 35 -1.06 11.54 5.02
N ILE A 36 -0.48 10.97 6.09
CA ILE A 36 0.62 10.00 5.98
C ILE A 36 0.20 8.80 5.12
N GLN A 37 -1.01 8.24 5.30
CA GLN A 37 -1.46 7.10 4.50
C GLN A 37 -1.68 7.51 3.04
N LEU A 38 -2.30 8.66 2.81
CA LEU A 38 -2.52 9.21 1.47
C LEU A 38 -1.19 9.35 0.72
N ARG A 39 -0.24 10.07 1.31
CA ARG A 39 1.03 10.37 0.65
C ARG A 39 1.90 9.11 0.51
N ARG A 40 1.83 8.15 1.44
CA ARG A 40 2.45 6.83 1.25
C ARG A 40 1.89 6.09 0.04
N ALA A 41 0.57 6.15 -0.20
CA ALA A 41 -0.01 5.59 -1.42
C ALA A 41 0.56 6.26 -2.67
N CYS A 42 0.68 7.60 -2.68
CA CYS A 42 1.28 8.35 -3.79
C CYS A 42 2.73 7.91 -4.05
N ARG A 43 3.56 7.79 -3.00
CA ARG A 43 4.95 7.34 -3.11
C ARG A 43 5.08 5.91 -3.64
N LEU A 44 4.19 5.01 -3.23
CA LEU A 44 4.12 3.64 -3.73
C LEU A 44 3.72 3.59 -5.21
N LEU A 45 2.75 4.40 -5.64
CA LEU A 45 2.34 4.50 -7.05
C LEU A 45 3.45 5.07 -7.92
N ALA A 46 4.14 6.12 -7.46
CA ALA A 46 5.28 6.69 -8.16
C ALA A 46 6.42 5.67 -8.32
N ALA A 47 6.75 4.94 -7.25
CA ALA A 47 7.75 3.87 -7.29
C ALA A 47 7.34 2.73 -8.22
N ALA A 48 6.09 2.28 -8.16
CA ALA A 48 5.54 1.25 -9.04
C ALA A 48 5.66 1.65 -10.52
N SER A 49 5.41 2.93 -10.84
CA SER A 49 5.56 3.43 -12.21
C SER A 49 7.00 3.37 -12.71
N CYS A 50 7.98 3.83 -11.92
CA CYS A 50 9.38 3.74 -12.30
C CYS A 50 9.84 2.28 -12.48
N LEU A 51 9.38 1.39 -11.59
CA LEU A 51 9.79 -0.01 -11.57
C LEU A 51 9.12 -0.86 -12.65
N LEU A 52 7.98 -0.41 -13.19
CA LEU A 52 7.33 -1.07 -14.32
C LEU A 52 8.21 -1.01 -15.57
N ASP A 53 8.73 0.18 -15.90
CA ASP A 53 9.60 0.39 -17.06
C ASP A 53 10.90 -0.42 -16.97
N ASP A 54 11.39 -0.66 -15.75
CA ASP A 54 12.59 -1.45 -15.48
C ASP A 54 12.33 -2.97 -15.38
N GLY A 55 11.09 -3.43 -15.53
CA GLY A 55 10.72 -4.85 -15.57
C GLY A 55 10.59 -5.52 -14.20
N TYR A 56 10.49 -4.77 -13.10
CA TYR A 56 10.34 -5.30 -11.74
C TYR A 56 8.89 -5.69 -11.40
N TYR A 57 8.26 -6.51 -12.25
CA TYR A 57 6.81 -6.79 -12.23
C TYR A 57 6.27 -7.29 -10.88
N THR A 58 7.01 -8.15 -10.17
CA THR A 58 6.60 -8.61 -8.83
C THR A 58 6.48 -7.43 -7.86
N VAL A 59 7.46 -6.52 -7.86
CA VAL A 59 7.49 -5.36 -6.97
C VAL A 59 6.38 -4.38 -7.34
N VAL A 60 6.10 -4.20 -8.64
CA VAL A 60 4.98 -3.38 -9.11
C VAL A 60 3.65 -3.92 -8.60
N ILE A 61 3.41 -5.23 -8.72
CA ILE A 61 2.18 -5.88 -8.24
C ILE A 61 2.04 -5.71 -6.72
N GLU A 62 3.09 -6.00 -5.95
CA GLU A 62 3.07 -5.88 -4.49
C GLU A 62 2.85 -4.43 -4.04
N SER A 63 3.58 -3.48 -4.64
CA SER A 63 3.43 -2.05 -4.34
C SER A 63 2.04 -1.53 -4.69
N SER A 64 1.44 -2.03 -5.78
CA SER A 64 0.07 -1.68 -6.18
C SER A 64 -0.97 -2.11 -5.14
N PHE A 65 -0.87 -3.33 -4.61
CA PHE A 65 -1.75 -3.74 -3.49
C PHE A 65 -1.56 -2.85 -2.27
N VAL A 66 -0.32 -2.57 -1.87
CA VAL A 66 -0.06 -1.72 -0.70
C VAL A 66 -0.58 -0.30 -0.94
N ALA A 67 -0.45 0.25 -2.15
CA ALA A 67 -1.00 1.56 -2.48
C ALA A 67 -2.54 1.62 -2.34
N ILE A 68 -3.24 0.58 -2.82
CA ILE A 68 -4.69 0.44 -2.63
C ILE A 68 -5.03 0.42 -1.14
N GLU A 69 -4.34 -0.39 -0.35
CA GLU A 69 -4.56 -0.53 1.09
C GLU A 69 -4.30 0.78 1.84
N ARG A 70 -3.26 1.53 1.48
CA ARG A 70 -2.97 2.84 2.07
C ARG A 70 -4.02 3.88 1.70
N THR A 71 -4.56 3.83 0.48
CA THR A 71 -5.67 4.70 0.05
C THR A 71 -6.95 4.40 0.83
N VAL A 72 -7.29 3.12 1.00
CA VAL A 72 -8.46 2.70 1.81
C VAL A 72 -8.27 3.10 3.27
N GLN A 73 -7.09 2.87 3.85
CA GLN A 73 -6.78 3.27 5.22
C GLN A 73 -6.89 4.79 5.40
N PHE A 74 -6.38 5.59 4.45
CA PHE A 74 -6.55 7.04 4.44
C PHE A 74 -8.03 7.41 4.57
N ARG A 75 -8.88 6.86 3.70
CA ARG A 75 -10.32 7.13 3.74
C ARG A 75 -10.99 6.70 5.04
N LEU A 76 -10.60 5.55 5.59
CA LEU A 76 -11.17 5.08 6.85
C LEU A 76 -10.83 5.99 8.03
N ILE A 77 -9.62 6.56 8.07
CA ILE A 77 -9.25 7.53 9.12
C ILE A 77 -9.96 8.85 8.85
N HIS A 78 -9.93 9.33 7.60
CA HIS A 78 -10.50 10.61 7.20
C HIS A 78 -12.02 10.71 7.38
N ASP A 79 -12.72 9.61 7.14
CA ASP A 79 -14.17 9.54 7.32
C ASP A 79 -14.57 9.18 8.77
N ASP A 80 -13.64 9.30 9.73
CA ASP A 80 -13.81 8.96 11.17
C ASP A 80 -14.28 7.52 11.43
N ALA A 81 -14.04 6.60 10.48
CA ALA A 81 -14.50 5.21 10.56
C ALA A 81 -13.61 4.32 11.42
N ILE A 82 -12.34 4.69 11.60
CA ILE A 82 -11.36 4.06 12.49
C ILE A 82 -10.49 5.14 13.13
N SER A 83 -9.89 4.84 14.29
CA SER A 83 -8.95 5.79 14.90
C SER A 83 -7.61 5.81 14.18
N GLU A 84 -6.90 6.94 14.26
CA GLU A 84 -5.54 7.11 13.71
C GLU A 84 -4.54 6.03 14.18
N SER A 85 -4.74 5.51 15.38
CA SER A 85 -3.90 4.47 16.00
C SER A 85 -4.38 3.03 15.74
N GLU A 86 -5.52 2.85 15.05
CA GLU A 86 -6.08 1.53 14.81
C GLU A 86 -5.29 0.79 13.72
N VAL A 87 -4.90 -0.45 14.02
CA VAL A 87 -4.13 -1.30 13.11
C VAL A 87 -5.01 -2.43 12.58
N ILE A 88 -5.41 -2.33 11.31
CA ILE A 88 -6.06 -3.42 10.58
C ILE A 88 -4.98 -4.28 9.92
N SER A 89 -4.58 -5.36 10.60
CA SER A 89 -3.51 -6.26 10.12
C SER A 89 -3.95 -7.28 9.07
N SER A 90 -5.23 -7.28 8.68
CA SER A 90 -5.79 -8.21 7.71
C SER A 90 -6.29 -7.46 6.48
N HIS A 91 -5.66 -7.71 5.34
CA HIS A 91 -6.05 -7.13 4.03
C HIS A 91 -7.54 -7.33 3.74
N ARG A 92 -8.07 -8.53 4.00
CA ARG A 92 -9.52 -8.82 3.85
C ARG A 92 -10.37 -7.93 4.73
N ARG A 93 -10.03 -7.79 6.02
CA ARG A 93 -10.78 -6.93 6.94
C ARG A 93 -10.72 -5.47 6.53
N LEU A 94 -9.57 -5.01 6.04
CA LEU A 94 -9.41 -3.65 5.54
C LEU A 94 -10.36 -3.37 4.37
N TYR A 95 -10.40 -4.26 3.38
CA TYR A 95 -11.29 -4.10 2.24
C TYR A 95 -12.77 -4.15 2.66
N GLN A 96 -13.14 -5.09 3.53
CA GLN A 96 -14.51 -5.19 4.09
C GLN A 96 -14.90 -3.92 4.85
N ARG A 97 -14.00 -3.37 5.66
CA ARG A 97 -14.26 -2.14 6.41
C ARG A 97 -14.49 -0.95 5.47
N GLY A 98 -13.78 -0.87 4.35
CA GLY A 98 -14.03 0.13 3.31
C GLY A 98 -15.43 0.03 2.70
N ALA A 99 -15.94 -1.20 2.49
CA ALA A 99 -17.30 -1.39 2.00
C ALA A 99 -18.37 -1.03 3.05
N GLU A 100 -18.15 -1.39 4.32
CA GLU A 100 -19.07 -1.07 5.42
C GLU A 100 -19.37 0.43 5.56
N VAL A 101 -18.43 1.29 5.15
CA VAL A 101 -18.58 2.76 5.20
C VAL A 101 -18.93 3.37 3.84
N GLY A 102 -19.12 2.54 2.81
CA GLY A 102 -19.58 2.95 1.49
C GLY A 102 -18.51 3.52 0.56
N LEU A 103 -17.23 3.20 0.75
CA LEU A 103 -16.18 3.56 -0.22
C LEU A 103 -16.38 2.84 -1.57
N TYR A 104 -16.96 1.64 -1.52
CA TYR A 104 -17.35 0.78 -2.63
C TYR A 104 -18.30 -0.29 -2.10
N ASP A 105 -18.88 -1.13 -2.97
CA ASP A 105 -19.79 -2.18 -2.53
C ASP A 105 -19.08 -3.45 -2.00
N ASP A 106 -19.83 -4.29 -1.27
CA ASP A 106 -19.32 -5.53 -0.67
C ASP A 106 -18.73 -6.49 -1.72
N SER A 107 -19.32 -6.53 -2.92
CA SER A 107 -18.87 -7.43 -3.99
C SER A 107 -17.49 -7.03 -4.51
N PHE A 108 -17.23 -5.73 -4.60
CA PHE A 108 -15.93 -5.20 -4.96
C PHE A 108 -14.89 -5.50 -3.88
N ALA A 109 -15.25 -5.34 -2.59
CA ALA A 109 -14.38 -5.67 -1.47
C ALA A 109 -13.96 -7.15 -1.49
N ASP A 110 -14.92 -8.06 -1.72
CA ASP A 110 -14.66 -9.49 -1.81
C ASP A 110 -13.76 -9.84 -3.01
N ASN A 111 -13.97 -9.19 -4.15
CA ASN A 111 -13.13 -9.35 -5.33
C ASN A 111 -11.68 -8.89 -5.08
N LEU A 112 -11.47 -7.75 -4.41
CA LEU A 112 -10.13 -7.29 -4.04
C LEU A 112 -9.44 -8.25 -3.07
N ALA A 113 -10.15 -8.71 -2.05
CA ALA A 113 -9.62 -9.66 -1.07
C ALA A 113 -9.23 -11.00 -1.73
N GLU A 114 -10.03 -11.46 -2.69
CA GLU A 114 -9.78 -12.68 -3.43
C GLU A 114 -8.62 -12.51 -4.42
N LEU A 115 -8.53 -11.38 -5.12
CA LEU A 115 -7.41 -11.05 -6.01
C LEU A 115 -6.07 -11.05 -5.25
N TRP A 116 -6.05 -10.43 -4.06
CA TRP A 116 -4.89 -10.44 -3.17
C TRP A 116 -4.50 -11.88 -2.76
N ASN A 117 -5.50 -12.68 -2.36
CA ASN A 117 -5.29 -14.06 -1.93
C ASN A 117 -4.76 -14.95 -3.07
N GLN A 118 -5.28 -14.78 -4.28
CA GLN A 118 -4.82 -15.49 -5.47
C GLN A 118 -3.40 -15.11 -5.84
N ASN A 119 -3.06 -13.81 -5.81
CA ASN A 119 -1.69 -13.36 -6.06
C ASN A 119 -0.71 -13.99 -5.06
N ARG A 120 -1.03 -13.96 -3.77
CA ARG A 120 -0.20 -14.56 -2.71
C ARG A 120 -0.07 -16.07 -2.87
N THR A 121 -1.18 -16.77 -3.13
CA THR A 121 -1.20 -18.23 -3.30
C THR A 121 -0.35 -18.66 -4.50
N ARG A 122 -0.52 -18.01 -5.66
CA ARG A 122 0.23 -18.33 -6.87
C ARG A 122 1.72 -18.05 -6.71
N THR A 123 2.08 -16.97 -6.00
CA THR A 123 3.47 -16.63 -5.68
C THR A 123 4.09 -17.64 -4.71
N TYR A 124 3.40 -17.97 -3.62
CA TYR A 124 3.89 -18.89 -2.58
C TYR A 124 4.14 -20.31 -3.12
N TYR A 125 3.25 -20.80 -4.00
CA TYR A 125 3.39 -22.11 -4.61
C TYR A 125 4.18 -22.11 -5.94
N ARG A 126 4.81 -20.98 -6.30
CA ARG A 126 5.58 -20.79 -7.56
C ARG A 126 4.79 -21.17 -8.82
N LEU A 127 3.47 -21.01 -8.77
CA LEU A 127 2.57 -21.43 -9.86
C LEU A 127 2.50 -20.39 -10.98
N SER A 128 3.01 -19.17 -10.78
CA SER A 128 3.20 -18.21 -11.87
C SER A 128 4.32 -17.22 -11.61
N ILE A 129 5.06 -16.92 -12.67
CA ILE A 129 6.01 -15.80 -12.75
C ILE A 129 5.18 -14.54 -13.06
N ALA A 130 5.43 -13.43 -12.35
CA ALA A 130 4.79 -12.16 -12.62
C ALA A 130 5.09 -11.69 -14.06
N THR A 131 4.07 -11.23 -14.77
CA THR A 131 4.21 -10.72 -16.15
C THR A 131 4.02 -9.21 -16.19
N GLU A 132 4.52 -8.59 -17.25
CA GLU A 132 4.29 -7.18 -17.59
C GLU A 132 2.80 -6.85 -17.57
N SER A 133 1.99 -7.64 -18.29
CA SER A 133 0.54 -7.44 -18.34
C SER A 133 -0.18 -7.52 -16.98
N GLN A 134 0.35 -8.33 -16.04
CA GLN A 134 -0.20 -8.38 -14.68
C GLN A 134 0.20 -7.13 -13.89
N ALA A 135 1.43 -6.67 -14.05
CA ALA A 135 1.93 -5.46 -13.42
C ALA A 135 1.21 -4.21 -13.93
N GLU A 136 1.05 -4.05 -15.24
CA GLU A 136 0.28 -2.97 -15.87
C GLU A 136 -1.17 -2.94 -15.36
N ALA A 137 -1.83 -4.10 -15.32
CA ALA A 137 -3.22 -4.19 -14.86
C ALA A 137 -3.35 -3.83 -13.37
N MET A 138 -2.42 -4.30 -12.52
CA MET A 138 -2.42 -3.98 -11.09
C MET A 138 -2.10 -2.51 -10.83
N GLN A 139 -1.14 -1.94 -11.56
CA GLN A 139 -0.82 -0.51 -11.45
C GLN A 139 -2.02 0.35 -11.88
N SER A 140 -2.66 0.00 -13.00
CA SER A 140 -3.85 0.70 -13.48
C SER A 140 -4.99 0.62 -12.45
N LEU A 141 -5.26 -0.56 -11.89
CA LEU A 141 -6.25 -0.73 -10.84
C LEU A 141 -5.95 0.13 -9.61
N ALA A 142 -4.68 0.17 -9.18
CA ALA A 142 -4.27 0.95 -8.02
C ALA A 142 -4.42 2.46 -8.26
N GLN A 143 -4.08 2.95 -9.46
CA GLN A 143 -4.26 4.34 -9.85
C GLN A 143 -5.75 4.74 -9.90
N GLU A 144 -6.60 3.91 -10.52
CA GLU A 144 -8.04 4.19 -10.62
C GLU A 144 -8.72 4.22 -9.26
N ILE A 145 -8.44 3.25 -8.38
CA ILE A 145 -8.99 3.25 -7.01
C ILE A 145 -8.46 4.48 -6.24
N HIS A 146 -7.17 4.78 -6.36
CA HIS A 146 -6.56 5.92 -5.68
C HIS A 146 -7.23 7.23 -6.08
N HIS A 147 -7.32 7.52 -7.39
CA HIS A 147 -7.98 8.72 -7.89
C HIS A 147 -9.45 8.78 -7.46
N HIS A 148 -10.21 7.67 -7.63
CA HIS A 148 -11.62 7.64 -7.27
C HIS A 148 -11.87 7.98 -5.79
N LEU A 149 -11.08 7.37 -4.90
CA LEU A 149 -11.24 7.58 -3.46
C LEU A 149 -10.69 8.93 -3.01
N VAL A 150 -9.62 9.45 -3.61
CA VAL A 150 -9.07 10.77 -3.25
C VAL A 150 -9.98 11.90 -3.75
N ASP A 151 -10.51 11.81 -4.96
CA ASP A 151 -11.44 12.82 -5.48
C ASP A 151 -12.70 12.94 -4.62
N GLY A 152 -13.11 11.82 -4.00
CA GLY A 152 -14.23 11.78 -3.07
C GLY A 152 -13.95 12.27 -1.65
N SER A 153 -12.72 12.66 -1.27
CA SER A 153 -12.34 12.98 0.12
C SER A 153 -12.40 14.47 0.48
N GLN A 154 -12.80 15.34 -0.45
CA GLN A 154 -12.78 16.81 -0.27
C GLN A 154 -11.38 17.42 -0.01
N VAL A 155 -10.32 16.61 0.10
CA VAL A 155 -8.92 17.04 0.24
C VAL A 155 -8.01 16.57 -0.92
N PRO A 156 -8.45 16.57 -2.20
CA PRO A 156 -7.61 16.07 -3.30
C PRO A 156 -6.31 16.87 -3.50
N HIS A 157 -6.25 18.10 -3.00
CA HIS A 157 -5.07 18.95 -3.04
C HIS A 157 -3.92 18.48 -2.14
N GLU A 158 -4.17 17.54 -1.22
CA GLU A 158 -3.15 16.91 -0.38
C GLU A 158 -2.45 15.73 -1.06
N CYS A 159 -3.01 15.26 -2.18
CA CYS A 159 -2.41 14.22 -3.01
C CYS A 159 -1.15 14.76 -3.71
N ILE A 160 -0.10 13.95 -3.72
CA ILE A 160 1.22 14.30 -4.30
C ILE A 160 1.61 13.39 -5.48
N CYS A 161 0.63 12.70 -6.07
CA CYS A 161 0.81 11.94 -7.31
C CYS A 161 1.14 12.84 -8.50
#